data_AF-A0A9P8I7A4-F1
#
_entry.id   AF-A0A9P8I7A4-F1
#
_cell.length_a   1.000
_cell.length_b   1.000
_cell.length_c   1.000
_cell.angle_alpha   90.00
_cell.angle_beta   90.00
_cell.angle_gamma   90.00
#
_symmetry.space_group_name_H-M   'P 1'
#
loop_
_entity.id
_entity.type
_entity.pdbx_description
1 polymer ?
#
loop_
_entity_poly.entity_id
_entity_poly.type
_entity_poly.pdbx_seq_one_letter_code
_entity_poly.pdbx_strand_id
1 'polypeptide(L)'
;MSVKSVYSYVVILPNPEWAGQSGQVNPVPTNISFNLLVDNNILTLSSSTISRSTDIRGLLYVPDLDRIDPCVNASSLYIPSNATRQTNLPQEDYRLIAIAPWISADCTLAYLSAARQDPIRAFIFYPLDNGTGPLPPANDQMWGLHDGGQWRSHNKYPVYAVTSQVGNTLMTHLSRYSGNMTDVENGHYLTEIYDIRDYARIYTDIRTGKLSFNI
;
A
#
# COMPACT_ATOMS: atom_id res chain seq x y z
N MET A 1 -4.45 17.70 -2.15
CA MET A 1 -5.83 17.16 -2.19
C MET A 1 -5.97 16.23 -1.01
N SER A 2 -7.10 16.29 -0.30
CA SER A 2 -7.28 15.48 0.91
C SER A 2 -7.86 14.12 0.54
N VAL A 3 -7.32 13.07 1.16
CA VAL A 3 -7.88 11.72 1.08
C VAL A 3 -9.30 11.68 1.63
N LYS A 4 -10.15 10.87 1.00
CA LYS A 4 -11.54 10.64 1.39
C LYS A 4 -11.79 9.18 1.76
N SER A 5 -11.23 8.26 0.98
CA SER A 5 -11.33 6.83 1.27
C SER A 5 -10.15 6.07 0.71
N VAL A 6 -9.86 4.93 1.33
CA VAL A 6 -8.93 3.90 0.86
C VAL A 6 -9.73 2.60 0.75
N TYR A 7 -9.83 2.05 -0.45
CA TYR A 7 -10.49 0.77 -0.70
C TYR A 7 -9.47 -0.23 -1.22
N SER A 8 -9.25 -1.31 -0.47
CA SER A 8 -8.34 -2.39 -0.87
C SER A 8 -9.12 -3.67 -1.12
N TYR A 9 -8.82 -4.37 -2.20
CA TYR A 9 -9.53 -5.57 -2.63
C TYR A 9 -8.60 -6.48 -3.43
N VAL A 10 -8.99 -7.75 -3.59
CA VAL A 10 -8.20 -8.71 -4.37
C VAL A 10 -8.46 -8.54 -5.86
N VAL A 11 -7.41 -8.61 -6.66
CA VAL A 11 -7.45 -8.67 -8.12
C VAL A 11 -6.67 -9.88 -8.62
N ILE A 12 -7.07 -10.38 -9.79
CA ILE A 12 -6.30 -11.37 -10.55
C ILE A 12 -5.42 -10.64 -11.55
N LEU A 13 -4.12 -10.94 -11.49
CA LEU A 13 -3.11 -10.50 -12.42
C LEU A 13 -2.73 -11.68 -13.31
N PRO A 14 -2.99 -11.59 -14.62
CA PRO A 14 -2.54 -12.59 -15.55
C PRO A 14 -1.02 -12.72 -15.51
N ASN A 15 -0.52 -13.95 -15.46
CA ASN A 15 0.92 -14.13 -15.43
C ASN A 15 1.51 -13.82 -16.82
N PRO A 16 2.45 -12.85 -16.92
CA PRO A 16 2.94 -12.37 -18.19
C PRO A 16 3.72 -13.44 -18.98
N GLU A 17 4.34 -14.41 -18.32
CA GLU A 17 5.06 -15.50 -18.97
C GLU A 17 4.13 -16.42 -19.78
N TRP A 18 2.84 -16.48 -19.42
CA TRP A 18 1.84 -17.33 -20.07
C TRP A 18 0.79 -16.55 -20.86
N ALA A 19 0.41 -15.36 -20.41
CA ALA A 19 -0.60 -14.53 -21.06
C ALA A 19 -0.05 -13.76 -22.27
N GLY A 20 1.28 -13.62 -22.39
CA GLY A 20 1.94 -12.95 -23.53
C GLY A 20 1.77 -11.43 -23.60
N GLN A 21 0.97 -10.82 -22.69
CA GLN A 21 0.81 -9.37 -22.48
C GLN A 21 0.37 -9.09 -21.03
N SER A 22 0.57 -7.84 -20.58
CA SER A 22 -0.02 -7.31 -19.35
C SER A 22 -1.55 -7.43 -19.42
N GLY A 23 -2.12 -8.39 -18.70
CA GLY A 23 -3.55 -8.64 -18.73
C GLY A 23 -4.36 -7.60 -17.94
N GLN A 24 -5.66 -7.52 -18.24
CA GLN A 24 -6.58 -6.66 -17.52
C GLN A 24 -6.63 -7.05 -16.03
N VAL A 25 -6.48 -6.06 -15.15
CA VAL A 25 -6.65 -6.25 -13.70
C VAL A 25 -8.12 -6.55 -13.43
N ASN A 26 -8.40 -7.78 -13.00
CA ASN A 26 -9.78 -8.25 -12.80
C ASN A 26 -10.09 -8.32 -11.29
N PRO A 27 -10.99 -7.49 -10.76
CA PRO A 27 -11.43 -7.58 -9.37
C PRO A 27 -12.06 -8.95 -9.08
N VAL A 28 -11.67 -9.55 -7.96
CA VAL A 28 -12.30 -10.77 -7.46
C VAL A 28 -13.58 -10.38 -6.69
N PRO A 29 -14.69 -11.13 -6.83
CA PRO A 29 -15.89 -10.88 -6.05
C PRO A 29 -15.62 -10.83 -4.55
N THR A 30 -16.24 -9.88 -3.86
CA THR A 30 -15.99 -9.59 -2.43
C THR A 30 -16.54 -10.66 -1.49
N ASN A 31 -17.44 -11.53 -1.96
CA ASN A 31 -17.98 -12.65 -1.20
C ASN A 31 -17.05 -13.87 -1.15
N ILE A 32 -16.00 -13.90 -1.98
CA ILE A 32 -15.03 -15.01 -2.03
C ILE A 32 -13.59 -14.54 -1.79
N SER A 33 -13.38 -13.26 -1.49
CA SER A 33 -12.05 -12.67 -1.33
C SER A 33 -12.04 -11.49 -0.37
N PHE A 34 -10.85 -11.13 0.10
CA PHE A 34 -10.66 -9.98 0.96
C PHE A 34 -11.07 -8.67 0.28
N ASN A 35 -11.73 -7.81 1.06
CA ASN A 35 -11.93 -6.41 0.73
C ASN A 35 -11.99 -5.59 2.03
N LEU A 36 -11.54 -4.34 1.96
CA LEU A 36 -11.55 -3.40 3.08
C LEU A 36 -11.78 -1.98 2.55
N LEU A 37 -12.91 -1.39 2.94
CA LEU A 37 -13.18 0.03 2.75
C LEU A 37 -12.86 0.78 4.04
N VAL A 38 -12.03 1.81 3.92
CA VAL A 38 -11.76 2.79 4.97
C VAL A 38 -12.21 4.13 4.44
N ASP A 39 -13.14 4.78 5.13
CA ASP A 39 -13.72 6.08 4.77
C ASP A 39 -13.65 7.11 5.91
N ASN A 40 -13.02 6.71 7.02
CA ASN A 40 -12.80 7.53 8.21
C ASN A 40 -11.39 7.31 8.76
N ASN A 41 -10.93 8.23 9.62
CA ASN A 41 -9.62 8.14 10.28
C ASN A 41 -8.44 7.91 9.32
N ILE A 42 -8.51 8.56 8.15
CA ILE A 42 -7.44 8.61 7.15
C ILE A 42 -6.91 10.04 7.09
N LEU A 43 -5.60 10.18 7.05
CA LEU A 43 -4.93 11.46 7.09
C LEU A 43 -4.07 11.66 5.84
N THR A 44 -4.06 12.87 5.30
CA THR A 44 -3.08 13.27 4.28
C THR A 44 -1.88 13.90 4.98
N LEU A 45 -0.74 13.21 4.98
CA LEU A 45 0.51 13.73 5.53
C LEU A 45 1.23 14.62 4.51
N SER A 46 1.31 14.19 3.25
CA SER A 46 1.86 15.02 2.18
C SER A 46 1.02 14.91 0.92
N SER A 47 0.71 16.05 0.30
CA SER A 47 0.12 16.08 -1.04
C SER A 47 1.23 16.19 -2.08
N SER A 48 1.22 15.33 -3.10
CA SER A 48 2.05 15.57 -4.28
C SER A 48 1.43 16.66 -5.15
N THR A 49 2.27 17.55 -5.67
CA THR A 49 1.90 18.58 -6.66
C THR A 49 1.72 18.00 -8.06
N ILE A 50 2.19 16.78 -8.30
CA ILE A 50 2.30 16.16 -9.63
C ILE A 50 1.02 15.40 -10.00
N SER A 51 0.36 14.74 -9.05
CA SER A 51 -0.87 13.99 -9.32
C SER A 51 -2.12 14.81 -8.97
N ARG A 52 -2.67 15.53 -9.95
CA ARG A 52 -4.03 16.11 -9.89
C ARG A 52 -5.15 15.09 -10.15
N SER A 53 -4.80 13.82 -10.32
CA SER A 53 -5.75 12.73 -10.53
C SER A 53 -6.52 12.46 -9.23
N THR A 54 -7.84 12.37 -9.34
CA THR A 54 -8.75 12.13 -8.21
C THR A 54 -8.73 10.68 -7.72
N ASP A 55 -8.27 9.75 -8.57
CA ASP A 55 -8.30 8.30 -8.33
C ASP A 55 -6.89 7.72 -8.43
N ILE A 56 -6.24 7.57 -7.27
CA ILE A 56 -4.90 6.99 -7.16
C ILE A 56 -5.05 5.49 -6.92
N ARG A 57 -4.59 4.69 -7.88
CA ARG A 57 -4.80 3.23 -7.89
C ARG A 57 -3.51 2.47 -8.20
N GLY A 58 -3.33 1.31 -7.58
CA GLY A 58 -2.20 0.41 -7.84
C GLY A 58 -2.18 -0.82 -6.95
N LEU A 59 -1.26 -1.73 -7.22
CA LEU A 59 -1.01 -2.91 -6.39
C LEU A 59 -0.41 -2.48 -5.06
N LEU A 60 -0.96 -3.00 -3.97
CA LEU A 60 -0.44 -2.77 -2.63
C LEU A 60 0.82 -3.62 -2.46
N TYR A 61 1.88 -3.03 -1.92
CA TYR A 61 3.14 -3.73 -1.65
C TYR A 61 3.93 -3.02 -0.54
N VAL A 62 4.90 -3.72 0.02
CA VAL A 62 5.90 -3.14 0.91
C VAL A 62 7.18 -2.87 0.11
N PRO A 63 7.74 -1.64 0.15
CA PRO A 63 9.02 -1.34 -0.51
C PRO A 63 10.15 -2.20 0.01
N ASP A 64 11.03 -2.61 -0.90
CA ASP A 64 12.23 -3.39 -0.58
C ASP A 64 13.33 -2.47 -0.02
N LEU A 65 13.71 -2.69 1.24
CA LEU A 65 14.88 -2.05 1.83
C LEU A 65 16.15 -2.83 1.46
N ASP A 66 17.30 -2.15 1.51
CA ASP A 66 18.58 -2.84 1.46
C ASP A 66 18.67 -3.88 2.59
N ARG A 67 19.19 -5.07 2.31
CA ARG A 67 19.30 -6.16 3.30
C ARG A 67 20.13 -5.78 4.53
N ILE A 68 21.09 -4.86 4.38
CA ILE A 68 21.91 -4.38 5.50
C ILE A 68 21.29 -3.18 6.22
N ASP A 69 20.15 -2.66 5.74
CA ASP A 69 19.46 -1.56 6.41
C ASP A 69 18.91 -2.04 7.77
N PRO A 70 19.23 -1.36 8.89
CA PRO A 70 18.77 -1.76 10.21
C PRO A 70 17.24 -1.80 10.35
N CYS A 71 16.52 -1.10 9.47
CA CYS A 71 15.07 -1.07 9.46
C CYS A 71 14.44 -2.36 8.92
N VAL A 72 15.20 -3.23 8.24
CA VAL A 72 14.75 -4.60 7.94
C VAL A 72 14.47 -5.35 9.24
N ASN A 73 15.40 -5.33 10.19
CA ASN A 73 15.21 -6.00 11.47
C ASN A 73 14.20 -5.27 12.36
N ALA A 74 14.25 -3.93 12.43
CA ALA A 74 13.33 -3.15 13.25
C ALA A 74 11.86 -3.30 12.82
N SER A 75 11.61 -3.53 11.53
CA SER A 75 10.28 -3.71 10.97
C SER A 75 9.73 -5.13 11.03
N SER A 76 10.57 -6.12 11.36
CA SER A 76 10.22 -7.56 11.27
C SER A 76 9.03 -7.99 12.14
N LEU A 77 8.77 -7.29 13.25
CA LEU A 77 7.63 -7.56 14.13
C LEU A 77 6.29 -7.06 13.55
N TYR A 78 6.34 -6.15 12.59
CA TYR A 78 5.17 -5.44 12.06
C TYR A 78 4.92 -5.75 10.58
N ILE A 79 5.93 -6.26 9.88
CA ILE A 79 5.86 -6.65 8.48
C ILE A 79 6.13 -8.17 8.40
N PRO A 80 5.11 -8.98 8.07
CA PRO A 80 5.28 -10.40 7.81
C PRO A 80 6.36 -10.65 6.75
N SER A 81 7.16 -11.69 6.96
CA SER A 81 8.24 -12.08 6.05
C SER A 81 7.75 -12.42 4.63
N ASN A 82 6.49 -12.83 4.51
CA ASN A 82 5.78 -13.15 3.27
C ASN A 82 4.85 -12.03 2.79
N ALA A 83 4.96 -10.80 3.30
CA ALA A 83 4.21 -9.68 2.73
C ALA A 83 4.71 -9.34 1.32
N THR A 84 3.78 -9.15 0.38
CA THR A 84 4.09 -8.80 -1.02
C THR A 84 5.10 -7.67 -1.12
N ARG A 85 6.28 -8.00 -1.66
CA ARG A 85 7.36 -7.09 -2.06
C ARG A 85 7.28 -6.80 -3.56
N GLN A 86 8.05 -5.83 -4.03
CA GLN A 86 8.11 -5.54 -5.47
C GLN A 86 8.60 -6.76 -6.26
N THR A 87 9.55 -7.51 -5.69
CA THR A 87 10.07 -8.74 -6.29
C THR A 87 9.06 -9.87 -6.39
N ASN A 88 7.92 -9.79 -5.70
CA ASN A 88 6.83 -10.78 -5.78
C ASN A 88 5.75 -10.41 -6.80
N LEU A 89 5.88 -9.24 -7.43
CA LEU A 89 5.00 -8.76 -8.47
C LEU A 89 5.61 -9.09 -9.84
N PRO A 90 4.79 -9.38 -10.87
CA PRO A 90 5.32 -9.61 -12.20
C PRO A 90 6.08 -8.37 -12.69
N GLN A 91 7.17 -8.58 -13.44
CA GLN A 91 8.00 -7.52 -14.01
C GLN A 91 7.29 -6.83 -15.19
N GLU A 92 6.24 -6.10 -14.88
CA GLU A 92 5.39 -5.37 -15.81
C GLU A 92 5.25 -3.92 -15.33
N ASP A 93 4.73 -3.02 -16.18
CA ASP A 93 4.47 -1.62 -15.83
C ASP A 93 3.21 -1.49 -14.95
N TYR A 94 3.25 -2.09 -13.75
CA TYR A 94 2.20 -1.93 -12.75
C TYR A 94 2.44 -0.70 -11.90
N ARG A 95 1.37 0.05 -11.68
CA ARG A 95 1.33 1.12 -10.67
C ARG A 95 1.28 0.50 -9.30
N LEU A 96 2.04 1.06 -8.38
CA LEU A 96 2.15 0.55 -7.02
C LEU A 96 1.64 1.54 -5.98
N ILE A 97 1.14 1.02 -4.86
CA ILE A 97 0.79 1.76 -3.64
C ILE A 97 1.63 1.16 -2.52
N ALA A 98 2.58 1.93 -2.00
CA ALA A 98 3.45 1.47 -0.93
C ALA A 98 2.71 1.48 0.41
N ILE A 99 2.98 0.49 1.27
CA ILE A 99 2.57 0.48 2.67
C ILE A 99 3.74 0.09 3.60
N ALA A 100 3.87 0.80 4.72
CA ALA A 100 4.84 0.46 5.76
C ALA A 100 4.42 1.01 7.14
N PRO A 101 4.89 0.42 8.24
CA PRO A 101 4.73 0.99 9.58
C PRO A 101 5.55 2.26 9.78
N TRP A 102 5.03 3.19 10.57
CA TRP A 102 5.72 4.40 11.04
C TRP A 102 6.48 4.09 12.34
N ILE A 103 7.63 3.44 12.20
CA ILE A 103 8.41 2.92 13.34
C ILE A 103 9.26 4.01 14.00
N SER A 104 10.05 4.70 13.20
CA SER A 104 11.01 5.71 13.61
C SER A 104 11.26 6.67 12.47
N ALA A 105 11.91 7.80 12.75
CA ALA A 105 12.30 8.75 11.72
C ALA A 105 13.17 8.09 10.63
N ASP A 106 14.21 7.36 11.06
CA ASP A 106 15.17 6.70 10.16
C ASP A 106 14.49 5.64 9.27
N CYS A 107 13.64 4.78 9.85
CA CYS A 107 12.96 3.76 9.07
C CYS A 107 11.92 4.32 8.13
N THR A 108 11.21 5.37 8.54
CA THR A 108 10.28 6.06 7.65
C THR A 108 11.02 6.68 6.46
N LEU A 109 12.17 7.32 6.70
CA LEU A 109 13.02 7.87 5.63
C LEU A 109 13.58 6.77 4.72
N ALA A 110 13.99 5.62 5.26
CA ALA A 110 14.47 4.47 4.50
C ALA A 110 13.38 3.94 3.55
N TYR A 111 12.17 3.70 4.06
CA TYR A 111 11.03 3.25 3.25
C TYR A 111 10.62 4.27 2.18
N LEU A 112 10.59 5.57 2.54
CA LEU A 112 10.36 6.62 1.55
C LEU A 112 11.45 6.62 0.47
N SER A 113 12.71 6.34 0.83
CA SER A 113 13.81 6.28 -0.13
C SER A 113 13.76 5.07 -1.05
N ALA A 114 13.41 3.90 -0.52
CA ALA A 114 13.18 2.71 -1.31
C ALA A 114 12.04 2.94 -2.31
N ALA A 115 10.89 3.42 -1.84
CA ALA A 115 9.71 3.62 -2.69
C ALA A 115 9.91 4.68 -3.80
N ARG A 116 10.87 5.61 -3.66
CA ARG A 116 11.23 6.55 -4.74
C ARG A 116 11.84 5.88 -5.97
N GLN A 117 12.36 4.67 -5.83
CA GLN A 117 12.97 3.90 -6.92
C GLN A 117 11.92 3.09 -7.70
N ASP A 118 10.69 3.07 -7.21
CA ASP A 118 9.60 2.23 -7.71
C ASP A 118 8.54 3.07 -8.45
N PRO A 119 7.70 2.45 -9.32
CA PRO A 119 6.61 3.14 -10.03
C PRO A 119 5.39 3.41 -9.12
N ILE A 120 5.63 4.00 -7.94
CA ILE A 120 4.59 4.21 -6.94
C ILE A 120 3.72 5.43 -7.25
N ARG A 121 2.46 5.34 -6.83
CA ARG A 121 1.46 6.39 -6.99
C ARG A 121 1.05 7.03 -5.67
N ALA A 122 1.26 6.35 -4.55
CA ALA A 122 1.09 6.87 -3.19
C ALA A 122 1.83 5.98 -2.19
N PHE A 123 2.00 6.51 -0.98
CA PHE A 123 2.50 5.78 0.17
C PHE A 123 1.48 5.85 1.32
N ILE A 124 1.17 4.72 1.95
CA ILE A 124 0.34 4.62 3.15
C ILE A 124 1.22 4.23 4.33
N PHE A 125 1.24 5.05 5.38
CA PHE A 125 1.83 4.68 6.66
C PHE A 125 0.75 4.32 7.68
N TYR A 126 1.12 3.56 8.70
CA TYR A 126 0.31 3.34 9.88
C TYR A 126 1.18 3.39 11.14
N PRO A 127 0.72 4.02 12.23
CA PRO A 127 1.48 4.04 13.47
C PRO A 127 1.58 2.65 14.10
N LEU A 128 2.45 2.51 15.10
CA LEU A 128 2.62 1.28 15.87
C LEU A 128 1.76 1.23 17.14
N ASP A 129 0.94 2.26 17.39
CA ASP A 129 0.06 2.25 18.55
C ASP A 129 -0.99 1.13 18.42
N ASN A 130 -1.49 0.59 19.53
CA ASN A 130 -2.54 -0.42 19.49
C ASN A 130 -3.94 0.22 19.38
N GLY A 131 -4.01 1.43 18.83
CA GLY A 131 -5.20 2.27 18.85
C GLY A 131 -6.12 2.06 17.65
N THR A 132 -7.42 2.13 17.92
CA THR A 132 -8.46 2.44 16.91
C THR A 132 -8.82 3.94 16.91
N GLY A 133 -8.11 4.72 17.74
CA GLY A 133 -8.34 6.13 17.95
C GLY A 133 -8.06 6.99 16.71
N PRO A 134 -8.53 8.24 16.71
CA PRO A 134 -8.27 9.16 15.62
C PRO A 134 -6.76 9.41 15.48
N LEU A 135 -6.30 9.47 14.23
CA LEU A 135 -4.93 9.84 13.93
C LEU A 135 -4.66 11.29 14.38
N PRO A 136 -3.51 11.57 15.03
CA PRO A 136 -3.09 12.93 15.31
C PRO A 136 -2.95 13.75 14.02
N PRO A 137 -3.20 15.08 14.08
CA PRO A 137 -3.24 15.92 12.89
C PRO A 137 -1.89 15.92 12.13
N ALA A 138 -1.89 16.28 10.84
CA ALA A 138 -0.71 16.15 9.99
C ALA A 138 0.50 17.03 10.37
N ASN A 139 0.30 18.00 11.27
CA ASN A 139 1.33 18.87 11.85
C ASN A 139 1.78 18.41 13.24
N ASP A 140 1.26 17.30 13.75
CA ASP A 140 1.68 16.71 15.02
C ASP A 140 3.15 16.24 14.95
N GLN A 141 3.85 16.35 16.08
CA GLN A 141 5.26 15.99 16.22
C GLN A 141 5.50 14.50 15.91
N MET A 142 4.51 13.62 16.09
CA MET A 142 4.66 12.19 15.78
C MET A 142 5.03 11.95 14.30
N TRP A 143 4.64 12.86 13.40
CA TRP A 143 4.93 12.79 11.97
C TRP A 143 6.24 13.49 11.58
N GLY A 144 7.03 13.92 12.57
CA GLY A 144 8.33 14.53 12.40
C GLY A 144 9.42 13.50 12.10
N LEU A 145 10.20 13.74 11.04
CA LEU A 145 11.33 12.88 10.65
C LEU A 145 12.70 13.52 10.95
N HIS A 146 12.72 14.58 11.76
CA HIS A 146 13.93 15.36 12.10
C HIS A 146 14.74 15.85 10.89
N ASP A 147 14.09 16.00 9.73
CA ASP A 147 14.69 16.37 8.45
C ASP A 147 14.28 17.77 8.00
N GLY A 148 13.71 18.58 8.90
CA GLY A 148 13.15 19.90 8.57
C GLY A 148 11.95 19.85 7.61
N GLY A 149 11.29 18.70 7.44
CA GLY A 149 10.13 18.52 6.55
C GLY A 149 10.49 18.24 5.09
N GLN A 150 11.77 18.04 4.77
CA GLN A 150 12.27 17.83 3.40
C GLN A 150 11.69 16.59 2.73
N TRP A 151 11.33 15.55 3.48
CA TRP A 151 10.69 14.36 2.95
C TRP A 151 9.40 14.68 2.19
N ARG A 152 8.67 15.73 2.58
CA ARG A 152 7.42 16.10 1.91
C ARG A 152 7.65 16.62 0.49
N SER A 153 8.76 17.33 0.26
CA SER A 153 9.15 17.87 -1.06
C SER A 153 9.98 16.90 -1.89
N HIS A 154 10.78 16.04 -1.26
CA HIS A 154 11.58 15.02 -1.95
C HIS A 154 10.74 13.92 -2.60
N ASN A 155 9.55 13.64 -2.06
CA ASN A 155 8.68 12.59 -2.58
C ASN A 155 7.70 13.17 -3.60
N LYS A 156 7.70 12.59 -4.81
CA LYS A 156 6.84 13.00 -5.93
C LYS A 156 5.43 12.39 -5.89
N TYR A 157 5.12 11.66 -4.84
CA TYR A 157 3.85 10.97 -4.60
C TYR A 157 3.25 11.43 -3.27
N PRO A 158 1.91 11.43 -3.14
CA PRO A 158 1.26 11.75 -1.88
C PRO A 158 1.53 10.67 -0.83
N VAL A 159 1.53 11.09 0.43
CA VAL A 159 1.72 10.23 1.59
C VAL A 159 0.52 10.37 2.51
N TYR A 160 -0.09 9.23 2.84
CA TYR A 160 -1.27 9.11 3.66
C TYR A 160 -0.95 8.34 4.93
N ALA A 161 -1.78 8.49 5.96
CA ALA A 161 -1.76 7.64 7.13
C ALA A 161 -3.15 7.02 7.36
N VAL A 162 -3.16 5.77 7.82
CA VAL A 162 -4.33 5.04 8.31
C VAL A 162 -4.06 4.61 9.75
N THR A 163 -5.11 4.19 10.48
CA THR A 163 -4.94 3.67 11.83
C THR A 163 -4.12 2.39 11.85
N SER A 164 -3.53 2.08 13.01
CA SER A 164 -2.73 0.87 13.22
C SER A 164 -3.53 -0.41 12.97
N GLN A 165 -4.82 -0.42 13.34
CA GLN A 165 -5.72 -1.53 13.02
C GLN A 165 -5.85 -1.76 11.50
N VAL A 166 -6.05 -0.69 10.72
CA VAL A 166 -6.14 -0.78 9.26
C VAL A 166 -4.81 -1.26 8.69
N GLY A 167 -3.70 -0.68 9.12
CA GLY A 167 -2.36 -1.08 8.69
C GLY A 167 -2.07 -2.56 8.94
N ASN A 168 -2.33 -3.04 10.15
CA ASN A 168 -2.15 -4.45 10.52
C ASN A 168 -3.08 -5.39 9.72
N THR A 169 -4.32 -4.98 9.46
CA THR A 169 -5.26 -5.75 8.63
C THR A 169 -4.74 -5.86 7.19
N LEU A 170 -4.34 -4.75 6.59
CA LEU A 170 -3.76 -4.73 5.25
C LEU A 170 -2.49 -5.57 5.19
N MET A 171 -1.60 -5.45 6.16
CA MET A 171 -0.35 -6.19 6.20
C MET A 171 -0.58 -7.71 6.35
N THR A 172 -1.59 -8.10 7.14
CA THR A 172 -2.00 -9.51 7.28
C THR A 172 -2.47 -10.07 5.94
N HIS A 173 -3.41 -9.40 5.26
CA HIS A 173 -3.91 -9.89 3.97
C HIS A 173 -2.88 -9.77 2.85
N LEU A 174 -2.00 -8.77 2.91
CA LEU A 174 -0.87 -8.67 1.99
C LEU A 174 0.02 -9.92 2.06
N SER A 175 0.22 -10.46 3.27
CA SER A 175 0.95 -11.71 3.47
C SER A 175 0.21 -12.96 2.95
N ARG A 176 -1.13 -12.97 3.07
CA ARG A 176 -1.99 -14.07 2.63
C ARG A 176 -2.20 -14.12 1.12
N TYR A 177 -1.94 -13.02 0.42
CA TYR A 177 -2.08 -12.91 -1.04
C TYR A 177 -0.74 -12.72 -1.77
N SER A 178 0.41 -13.01 -1.13
CA SER A 178 1.73 -12.84 -1.74
C SER A 178 2.24 -14.06 -2.53
N GLY A 179 1.61 -15.22 -2.37
CA GLY A 179 2.07 -16.50 -2.94
C GLY A 179 1.58 -16.78 -4.36
N ASN A 180 1.72 -18.05 -4.77
CA ASN A 180 1.06 -18.59 -5.96
C ASN A 180 -0.45 -18.72 -5.71
N MET A 181 -1.26 -18.82 -6.76
CA MET A 181 -2.73 -18.91 -6.64
C MET A 181 -3.20 -20.01 -5.68
N THR A 182 -2.48 -21.13 -5.60
CA THR A 182 -2.83 -22.25 -4.71
C THR A 182 -2.60 -21.97 -3.24
N ASP A 183 -1.69 -21.04 -2.93
CA ASP A 183 -1.17 -20.82 -1.57
C ASP A 183 -1.82 -19.59 -0.92
N VAL A 184 -2.60 -18.81 -1.68
CA VAL A 184 -3.29 -17.64 -1.16
C VAL A 184 -4.56 -18.00 -0.39
N GLU A 185 -5.05 -17.06 0.41
CA GLU A 185 -6.36 -17.16 1.05
C GLU A 185 -7.47 -17.40 0.01
N ASN A 186 -8.25 -18.45 0.24
CA ASN A 186 -9.26 -19.00 -0.68
C ASN A 186 -8.70 -19.53 -2.01
N GLY A 187 -7.41 -19.85 -2.10
CA GLY A 187 -6.75 -20.31 -3.32
C GLY A 187 -7.46 -21.46 -4.02
N HIS A 188 -7.95 -22.46 -3.27
CA HIS A 188 -8.74 -23.58 -3.82
C HIS A 188 -9.98 -23.11 -4.60
N TYR A 189 -10.77 -22.19 -4.05
CA TYR A 189 -11.92 -21.60 -4.76
C TYR A 189 -11.48 -20.73 -5.93
N LEU A 190 -10.40 -19.96 -5.77
CA LEU A 190 -9.90 -19.10 -6.83
C LEU A 190 -9.44 -19.92 -8.04
N THR A 191 -8.80 -21.07 -7.83
CA THR A 191 -8.36 -21.97 -8.91
C THR A 191 -9.49 -22.70 -9.63
N GLU A 192 -10.71 -22.71 -9.09
CA GLU A 192 -11.90 -23.21 -9.81
C GLU A 192 -12.42 -22.20 -10.83
N ILE A 193 -12.06 -20.92 -10.68
CA ILE A 193 -12.62 -19.79 -11.45
C ILE A 193 -11.55 -19.16 -12.36
N TYR A 194 -10.32 -19.07 -11.88
CA TYR A 194 -9.20 -18.38 -12.52
C TYR A 194 -8.06 -19.35 -12.85
N ASP A 195 -7.17 -18.96 -13.75
CA ASP A 195 -6.01 -19.77 -14.10
C ASP A 195 -5.08 -19.92 -12.88
N ILE A 196 -4.70 -21.15 -12.56
CA ILE A 196 -3.80 -21.48 -11.44
C ILE A 196 -2.43 -20.80 -11.55
N ARG A 197 -2.05 -20.39 -12.77
CA ARG A 197 -0.78 -19.73 -13.07
C ARG A 197 -0.81 -18.23 -12.83
N ASP A 198 -2.00 -17.65 -12.70
CA ASP A 198 -2.18 -16.22 -12.43
C ASP A 198 -1.90 -15.90 -10.96
N TYR A 199 -1.86 -14.61 -10.63
CA TYR A 199 -1.59 -14.14 -9.27
C TYR A 199 -2.79 -13.40 -8.71
N ALA A 200 -3.28 -13.83 -7.55
CA ALA A 200 -4.16 -13.01 -6.72
C ALA A 200 -3.31 -12.02 -5.93
N ARG A 201 -3.59 -10.71 -6.04
CA ARG A 201 -2.87 -9.64 -5.32
C ARG A 201 -3.82 -8.61 -4.74
N ILE A 202 -3.37 -7.92 -3.70
CA ILE A 202 -4.13 -6.78 -3.14
C ILE A 202 -3.93 -5.57 -4.05
N TYR A 203 -5.03 -4.95 -4.44
CA TYR A 203 -5.10 -3.71 -5.19
C TYR A 203 -5.79 -2.64 -4.36
N THR A 204 -5.31 -1.40 -4.42
CA THR A 204 -5.80 -0.31 -3.59
C THR A 204 -6.24 0.88 -4.46
N ASP A 205 -7.41 1.41 -4.14
CA ASP A 205 -7.98 2.65 -4.68
C ASP A 205 -8.07 3.71 -3.58
N ILE A 206 -7.39 4.84 -3.80
CA ILE A 206 -7.38 5.99 -2.92
C ILE A 206 -8.14 7.11 -3.61
N ARG A 207 -9.30 7.44 -3.06
CA ARG A 207 -10.13 8.54 -3.53
C ARG A 207 -9.75 9.82 -2.81
N THR A 208 -9.58 10.89 -3.58
CA THR A 208 -9.25 12.22 -3.06
C THR A 208 -10.32 13.23 -3.46
N GLY A 209 -10.53 14.25 -2.63
CA GLY A 209 -11.48 15.34 -2.89
C GLY A 209 -10.80 16.71 -2.99
N LYS A 210 -11.47 17.66 -3.65
CA LYS A 210 -11.19 19.10 -3.47
C LYS A 210 -11.88 19.60 -2.20
N LEU A 211 -11.23 20.50 -1.47
CA LEU A 211 -11.95 21.40 -0.57
C LEU A 211 -12.70 22.40 -1.45
N SER A 212 -14.01 22.25 -1.56
CA SER A 212 -14.87 23.30 -2.10
C SER A 212 -15.02 24.35 -0.99
N PHE A 213 -14.22 25.41 -1.02
CA PHE A 213 -14.59 26.64 -0.33
C PHE A 213 -15.51 27.41 -1.28
N ASN A 214 -16.82 27.28 -1.06
CA ASN A 214 -17.74 28.32 -1.52
C ASN A 214 -17.68 29.43 -0.47
N ILE A 215 -17.13 30.58 -0.88
CA ILE A 215 -17.35 31.85 -0.20
C ILE A 215 -18.66 32.41 -0.77
#